data_AF-A0A7V5K9X2-F1
#
_entry.id   AF-A0A7V5K9X2-F1
#
_cell.length_a   1.000
_cell.length_b   1.000
_cell.length_c   1.000
_cell.angle_alpha   90.00
_cell.angle_beta   90.00
_cell.angle_gamma   90.00
#
_symmetry.space_group_name_H-M   'P 1'
#
loop_
_entity.id
_entity.type
_entity.pdbx_description
1 polymer ?
#
loop_
_entity_poly.entity_id
_entity_poly.type
_entity_poly.pdbx_seq_one_letter_code
_entity_poly.pdbx_strand_id
1 'polypeptide(L)'
;MLDLKYIRENPDLVRTATENKNELADIDKILELDQKRRSVIAEVEKLKALKRRVSEQIAGKKKNKEDSSEDIARMKEVGQKITDLDNNLRSLKEALDYHLLRVPNIPDDTVPAGADEESNVTIREWGKVETPDFEPLPHWELGEKLDIIDLAAGSKVAGSGFYVLKGPGARLQRALISFMLDTHAQDGFT
;
A
#
# COMPACT_ATOMS: atom_id res chain seq x y z
N MET A 1 -0.89 4.73 -2.26
CA MET A 1 0.58 4.85 -2.15
C MET A 1 0.93 6.31 -2.35
N LEU A 2 1.75 6.88 -1.48
CA LEU A 2 2.22 8.25 -1.67
C LEU A 2 3.07 8.35 -2.95
N ASP A 3 3.00 9.51 -3.60
CA ASP A 3 3.83 9.79 -4.77
C ASP A 3 5.32 9.85 -4.36
N LEU A 4 6.17 9.11 -5.08
CA LEU A 4 7.61 9.13 -4.89
C LEU A 4 8.22 10.53 -5.03
N LYS A 5 7.67 11.36 -5.92
CA LYS A 5 8.08 12.76 -6.06
C LYS A 5 7.81 13.52 -4.76
N TYR A 6 6.63 13.33 -4.18
CA TYR A 6 6.25 13.99 -2.93
C TYR A 6 7.16 13.58 -1.79
N ILE A 7 7.48 12.28 -1.66
CA ILE A 7 8.42 11.76 -0.65
C ILE A 7 9.81 12.40 -0.81
N ARG A 8 10.26 12.60 -2.05
CA ARG A 8 11.55 13.24 -2.34
C ARG A 8 11.58 14.72 -1.96
N GLU A 9 10.47 15.42 -2.17
CA GLU A 9 10.37 16.86 -1.90
C GLU A 9 10.09 17.16 -0.42
N ASN A 10 9.44 16.23 0.30
CA ASN A 10 9.00 16.42 1.68
C ASN A 10 9.36 15.22 2.59
N PRO A 11 10.64 14.78 2.64
CA PRO A 11 11.01 13.55 3.32
C PRO A 11 10.75 13.60 4.83
N ASP A 12 11.02 14.73 5.47
CA ASP A 12 10.85 14.90 6.92
C ASP A 12 9.37 14.87 7.32
N LEU A 13 8.50 15.49 6.52
CA LEU A 13 7.05 15.44 6.75
C LEU A 13 6.53 14.01 6.65
N VAL A 14 7.00 13.24 5.66
CA VAL A 14 6.60 11.84 5.52
C VAL A 14 7.13 10.98 6.67
N ARG A 15 8.36 11.24 7.17
CA ARG A 15 8.88 10.57 8.36
C ARG A 15 8.00 10.83 9.57
N THR A 16 7.73 12.09 9.90
CA THR A 16 6.87 12.45 11.03
C THR A 16 5.46 11.87 10.90
N ALA A 17 4.87 11.89 9.69
CA ALA A 17 3.57 11.28 9.44
C ALA A 17 3.56 9.76 9.68
N THR A 18 4.66 9.09 9.37
CA THR A 18 4.84 7.65 9.60
C THR A 18 5.03 7.36 11.09
N GLU A 19 5.85 8.16 11.77
CA GLU A 19 6.09 8.08 13.22
C GLU A 19 4.80 8.32 14.02
N ASN A 20 4.01 9.33 13.66
CA ASN A 20 2.71 9.62 14.29
C ASN A 20 1.71 8.47 14.15
N LYS A 21 1.92 7.55 13.20
CA LYS A 21 1.11 6.35 13.01
C LYS A 21 1.72 5.09 13.63
N ASN A 22 2.87 5.23 14.29
CA ASN A 22 3.66 4.11 14.81
C ASN A 22 3.99 3.05 13.76
N GLU A 23 4.18 3.49 12.50
CA GLU A 23 4.57 2.63 11.38
C GLU A 23 6.09 2.68 11.16
N LEU A 24 6.65 1.63 10.56
CA LEU A 24 8.11 1.49 10.37
C LEU A 24 8.55 1.69 8.91
N ALA A 25 7.92 2.62 8.20
CA ALA A 25 8.27 2.86 6.80
C ALA A 25 9.66 3.52 6.69
N ASP A 26 10.59 2.83 6.03
CA ASP A 26 11.97 3.30 5.85
C ASP A 26 12.08 4.29 4.68
N ILE A 27 11.85 5.57 4.99
CA ILE A 27 11.88 6.66 4.00
C ILE A 27 13.29 6.85 3.43
N ASP A 28 14.33 6.64 4.24
CA ASP A 28 15.72 6.77 3.79
C ASP A 28 16.08 5.72 2.76
N LYS A 29 15.61 4.48 2.96
CA LYS A 29 15.79 3.41 2.00
C LYS A 29 15.11 3.71 0.66
N ILE A 30 13.92 4.30 0.69
CA ILE A 30 13.19 4.71 -0.52
C ILE A 30 13.99 5.75 -1.30
N LEU A 31 14.52 6.77 -0.62
CA LEU A 31 15.34 7.82 -1.24
C LEU A 31 16.66 7.26 -1.80
N GLU A 32 17.31 6.35 -1.08
CA GLU A 32 18.52 5.66 -1.52
C GLU A 32 18.27 4.87 -2.82
N LEU A 33 17.19 4.07 -2.86
CA LEU A 33 16.80 3.26 -4.01
C LEU A 33 16.40 4.15 -5.20
N ASP A 34 15.66 5.24 -4.97
CA ASP A 34 15.32 6.21 -6.01
C ASP A 34 16.57 6.87 -6.60
N GLN A 35 17.52 7.29 -5.76
CA GLN A 35 18.77 7.91 -6.21
C GLN A 35 19.60 6.93 -7.05
N LYS A 36 19.72 5.66 -6.60
CA LYS A 36 20.39 4.60 -7.36
C LYS A 36 19.72 4.37 -8.70
N ARG A 37 18.40 4.23 -8.71
CA ARG A 37 17.61 4.03 -9.93
C ARG A 37 17.80 5.18 -10.93
N ARG A 38 17.71 6.43 -10.49
CA ARG A 38 17.94 7.60 -11.37
C ARG A 38 19.36 7.63 -11.95
N SER A 39 20.35 7.26 -11.14
CA SER A 39 21.75 7.19 -11.59
C SER A 39 21.95 6.12 -12.67
N VAL A 40 21.38 4.92 -12.47
CA VAL A 40 21.46 3.84 -13.47
C VAL A 40 20.71 4.20 -14.75
N ILE A 41 19.52 4.83 -14.67
CA ILE A 41 18.80 5.32 -15.85
C ILE A 41 19.69 6.29 -16.65
N ALA A 42 20.34 7.25 -15.97
CA ALA A 42 21.23 8.20 -16.64
C ALA A 42 22.44 7.51 -17.29
N GLU A 43 23.00 6.46 -16.68
CA GLU A 43 24.08 5.67 -17.28
C GLU A 43 23.62 4.89 -18.51
N VAL A 44 22.46 4.23 -18.43
CA VAL A 44 21.86 3.49 -19.54
C VAL A 44 21.61 4.41 -20.73
N GLU A 45 21.05 5.60 -20.51
CA GLU A 45 20.80 6.56 -21.59
C GLU A 45 22.09 7.07 -22.22
N LYS A 46 23.15 7.33 -21.43
CA LYS A 46 24.48 7.66 -21.96
C LYS A 46 25.06 6.54 -22.84
N LEU A 47 24.94 5.28 -22.40
CA LEU A 47 25.44 4.12 -23.15
C LEU A 47 24.62 3.89 -24.43
N LYS A 48 23.30 4.05 -24.38
CA LYS A 48 22.43 3.98 -25.56
C LYS A 48 22.78 5.06 -26.59
N ALA A 49 23.02 6.29 -26.13
CA ALA A 49 23.45 7.39 -27.00
C ALA A 49 24.84 7.12 -27.62
N LEU A 50 25.78 6.61 -26.83
CA LEU A 50 27.10 6.20 -27.32
C LEU A 50 26.98 5.12 -28.39
N LYS A 51 26.19 4.08 -28.13
CA LYS A 51 25.95 2.97 -29.07
C LYS A 51 25.38 3.47 -30.39
N ARG A 52 24.40 4.38 -30.37
CA ARG A 52 23.84 4.98 -31.59
C ARG A 52 24.90 5.73 -32.40
N ARG A 53 25.65 6.63 -31.75
CA ARG A 53 26.71 7.42 -32.41
C ARG A 53 27.79 6.56 -33.05
N VAL A 54 28.28 5.56 -32.32
CA VAL A 54 29.33 4.67 -32.85
C VAL A 54 28.78 3.75 -33.95
N SER A 55 27.52 3.34 -33.88
CA SER A 55 26.88 2.56 -34.96
C SER A 55 26.84 3.33 -36.28
N GLU A 56 26.57 4.64 -36.24
CA GLU A 56 26.61 5.52 -37.42
C GLU A 56 28.04 5.65 -37.97
N GLN A 57 29.04 5.79 -37.08
CA GLN A 57 30.46 5.82 -37.48
C GLN A 57 30.92 4.53 -38.14
N ILE A 58 30.52 3.36 -37.61
CA ILE A 58 30.81 2.04 -38.20
C ILE A 58 30.19 1.94 -39.59
N ALA A 59 28.95 2.40 -39.78
CA ALA A 59 28.30 2.39 -41.09
C ALA A 59 29.07 3.27 -42.11
N GLY A 60 29.58 4.43 -41.67
CA GLY A 60 30.46 5.28 -42.48
C GLY A 60 31.77 4.61 -42.87
N LYS A 61 32.50 4.04 -41.89
CA LYS A 61 33.76 3.31 -42.13
C LYS A 61 33.59 2.14 -43.10
N LYS A 62 32.52 1.34 -42.95
CA LYS A 62 32.20 0.25 -43.88
C LYS A 62 31.96 0.75 -45.31
N LYS A 63 31.27 1.89 -45.48
CA LYS A 63 31.05 2.50 -46.80
C LYS A 63 32.36 2.95 -47.45
N ASN A 64 33.32 3.39 -46.64
CA ASN A 64 34.66 3.81 -47.07
C ASN A 64 35.66 2.65 -47.19
N LYS A 65 35.25 1.40 -46.94
CA LYS A 65 36.12 0.20 -46.89
C LYS A 65 37.23 0.29 -45.83
N GLU A 66 36.99 1.04 -44.75
CA GLU A 66 37.87 1.13 -43.58
C GLU A 66 37.56 0.02 -42.56
N ASP A 67 38.56 -0.40 -41.79
CA ASP A 67 38.36 -1.39 -40.72
C ASP A 67 37.55 -0.80 -39.56
N SER A 68 36.59 -1.59 -39.09
CA SER A 68 35.68 -1.26 -37.98
C SER A 68 35.55 -2.41 -36.98
N SER A 69 36.42 -3.41 -37.06
CA SER A 69 36.42 -4.60 -36.21
C SER A 69 36.49 -4.28 -34.70
N GLU A 70 37.38 -3.37 -34.30
CA GLU A 70 37.52 -2.92 -32.91
C GLU A 70 36.28 -2.18 -32.39
N ASP A 71 35.70 -1.28 -33.20
CA ASP A 71 34.49 -0.55 -32.84
C ASP A 71 33.31 -1.49 -32.64
N ILE A 72 33.19 -2.52 -33.50
CA ILE A 72 32.16 -3.56 -33.39
C ILE A 72 32.34 -4.36 -32.09
N ALA A 73 33.57 -4.76 -31.76
CA ALA A 73 33.85 -5.49 -30.52
C ALA A 73 33.48 -4.67 -29.28
N ARG A 74 33.89 -3.40 -29.23
CA ARG A 74 33.56 -2.48 -28.14
C ARG A 74 32.05 -2.23 -28.01
N MET A 75 31.33 -2.14 -29.13
CA MET A 75 29.87 -1.96 -29.10
C MET A 75 29.11 -3.20 -28.64
N LYS A 76 29.69 -4.39 -28.80
CA LYS A 76 29.15 -5.62 -28.21
C LYS A 76 29.23 -5.58 -26.68
N GLU A 77 30.36 -5.16 -26.12
CA GLU A 77 30.53 -4.98 -24.67
C GLU A 77 29.58 -3.91 -24.10
N VAL A 78 29.43 -2.77 -24.78
CA VAL A 78 28.46 -1.74 -24.42
C VAL A 78 27.03 -2.30 -24.46
N GLY A 79 26.71 -3.13 -25.46
CA GLY A 79 25.44 -3.83 -25.56
C GLY A 79 25.16 -4.74 -24.36
N GLN A 80 26.16 -5.53 -23.93
CA GLN A 80 26.04 -6.38 -22.75
C GLN A 80 25.84 -5.54 -21.48
N LYS A 81 26.63 -4.48 -21.29
CA LYS A 81 26.52 -3.59 -20.13
C LYS A 81 25.14 -2.93 -20.05
N ILE A 82 24.54 -2.54 -21.17
CA ILE A 82 23.16 -2.02 -21.20
C ILE A 82 22.18 -3.08 -20.69
N THR A 83 22.28 -4.31 -21.17
CA THR A 83 21.41 -5.43 -20.71
C THR A 83 21.53 -5.66 -19.21
N ASP A 84 22.75 -5.65 -18.67
CA ASP A 84 22.99 -5.86 -17.24
C ASP A 84 22.40 -4.73 -16.39
N LEU A 85 22.54 -3.47 -16.84
CA LEU A 85 21.96 -2.31 -16.18
C LEU A 85 20.43 -2.28 -16.27
N ASP A 86 19.83 -2.67 -17.40
CA ASP A 86 18.38 -2.77 -17.56
C ASP A 86 17.79 -3.85 -16.62
N ASN A 87 18.50 -4.97 -16.42
CA ASN A 87 18.14 -5.98 -15.42
C ASN A 87 18.22 -5.43 -13.99
N ASN A 88 19.28 -4.68 -13.67
CA ASN A 88 19.42 -4.02 -12.37
C ASN A 88 18.28 -3.01 -12.13
N LEU A 89 17.88 -2.23 -13.15
CA LEU A 89 16.74 -1.32 -13.03
C LEU A 89 15.45 -2.03 -12.65
N ARG A 90 15.21 -3.25 -13.16
CA ARG A 90 14.05 -4.05 -12.76
C ARG A 90 14.11 -4.41 -11.28
N SER A 91 15.24 -4.93 -10.80
CA SER A 91 15.42 -5.26 -9.38
C SER A 91 15.29 -4.04 -8.46
N LEU A 92 15.86 -2.90 -8.86
CA LEU A 92 15.72 -1.64 -8.11
C LEU A 92 14.28 -1.15 -8.05
N LYS A 93 13.52 -1.30 -9.15
CA LYS A 93 12.10 -0.95 -9.18
C LYS A 93 11.29 -1.84 -8.24
N GLU A 94 11.51 -3.15 -8.27
CA GLU A 94 10.81 -4.10 -7.39
C GLU A 94 11.09 -3.80 -5.90
N ALA A 95 12.35 -3.55 -5.55
CA ALA A 95 12.72 -3.14 -4.20
C ALA A 95 12.06 -1.81 -3.80
N LEU A 96 12.07 -0.82 -4.70
CA LEU A 96 11.46 0.49 -4.44
C LEU A 96 9.94 0.37 -4.23
N ASP A 97 9.24 -0.38 -5.09
CA ASP A 97 7.80 -0.61 -4.98
C ASP A 97 7.45 -1.33 -3.68
N TYR A 98 8.27 -2.30 -3.27
CA TYR A 98 8.12 -3.00 -1.99
C TYR A 98 8.14 -2.03 -0.80
N HIS A 99 9.07 -1.08 -0.77
CA HIS A 99 9.15 -0.11 0.31
C HIS A 99 8.04 0.95 0.22
N LEU A 100 7.73 1.43 -0.98
CA LEU A 100 6.66 2.43 -1.18
C LEU A 100 5.28 1.93 -0.75
N LEU A 101 4.98 0.64 -0.97
CA LEU A 101 3.71 0.03 -0.55
C LEU A 101 3.50 0.01 0.98
N ARG A 102 4.57 0.17 1.76
CA ARG A 102 4.54 0.17 3.23
C ARG A 102 4.48 1.57 3.82
N VAL A 103 4.55 2.61 2.99
CA VAL A 103 4.42 3.99 3.47
C VAL A 103 2.92 4.26 3.73
N PRO A 104 2.52 4.58 4.97
CA PRO A 104 1.13 4.88 5.27
C PRO A 104 0.70 6.19 4.62
N ASN A 105 -0.61 6.44 4.54
CA ASN A 105 -1.10 7.74 4.12
C ASN A 105 -0.75 8.80 5.20
N ILE A 106 -0.47 10.03 4.76
CA ILE A 106 -0.21 11.16 5.66
C ILE A 106 -1.52 11.52 6.39
N PRO A 107 -1.55 11.58 7.74
CA PRO A 107 -2.70 12.11 8.47
C PRO A 107 -2.99 13.55 8.03
N ASP A 108 -4.27 13.92 7.97
CA ASP A 108 -4.65 15.31 7.75
C ASP A 108 -4.25 16.17 8.96
N ASP A 109 -3.97 17.46 8.75
CA ASP A 109 -3.53 18.39 9.81
C ASP A 109 -4.55 18.53 10.95
N THR A 110 -5.83 18.19 10.70
CA THR A 110 -6.89 18.18 11.72
C THR A 110 -6.90 16.92 12.59
N VAL A 111 -6.11 15.90 12.27
CA VAL A 111 -6.04 14.65 13.03
C VAL A 111 -5.15 14.85 14.26
N PRO A 112 -5.65 14.63 15.48
CA PRO A 112 -4.84 14.74 16.68
C PRO A 112 -3.72 13.68 16.68
N ALA A 113 -2.52 14.08 17.08
CA ALA A 113 -1.43 13.14 17.31
C ALA A 113 -1.72 12.30 18.55
N GLY A 114 -1.41 11.00 18.47
CA GLY A 114 -1.69 10.04 19.54
C GLY A 114 -0.90 8.76 19.35
N ALA A 115 -0.55 8.10 20.45
CA ALA A 115 0.18 6.83 20.40
C ALA A 115 -0.76 5.64 20.12
N ASP A 116 -1.99 5.73 20.61
CA ASP A 116 -2.95 4.64 20.64
C ASP A 116 -4.39 5.19 20.78
N GLU A 117 -5.34 4.29 21.00
CA GLU A 117 -6.75 4.62 21.17
C GLU A 117 -7.06 5.53 22.37
N GLU A 118 -6.18 5.61 23.39
CA GLU A 118 -6.39 6.47 24.56
C GLU A 118 -6.22 7.95 24.20
N SER A 119 -5.56 8.25 23.09
CA SER A 119 -5.36 9.61 22.57
C SER A 119 -6.55 10.12 21.73
N ASN A 120 -7.56 9.28 21.48
CA ASN A 120 -8.73 9.66 20.70
C ASN A 120 -9.59 10.72 21.42
N VAL A 121 -10.05 11.72 20.65
CA VAL A 121 -10.87 12.82 21.18
C VAL A 121 -12.34 12.61 20.84
N THR A 122 -13.20 12.65 21.86
CA THR A 122 -14.66 12.63 21.67
C THR A 122 -15.13 13.93 21.02
N ILE A 123 -15.64 13.85 19.78
CA ILE A 123 -16.13 15.01 19.03
C ILE A 123 -17.57 15.37 19.39
N ARG A 124 -18.44 14.38 19.57
CA ARG A 124 -19.84 14.57 19.95
C ARG A 124 -20.42 13.31 20.58
N GLU A 125 -21.42 13.50 21.43
CA GLU A 125 -22.26 12.44 21.98
C GLU A 125 -23.72 12.69 21.58
N TRP A 126 -24.49 11.62 21.41
CA TRP A 126 -25.91 11.71 21.07
C TRP A 126 -26.71 10.64 21.81
N GLY A 127 -27.85 11.06 22.39
CA GLY A 127 -28.68 10.21 23.25
C GLY A 127 -28.21 10.21 24.70
N LYS A 128 -28.86 9.38 25.52
CA LYS A 128 -28.46 9.11 26.91
C LYS A 128 -28.29 7.60 27.06
N VAL A 129 -27.19 7.17 27.67
CA VAL A 129 -27.00 5.76 28.04
C VAL A 129 -27.89 5.49 29.25
N GLU A 130 -28.94 4.72 29.06
CA GLU A 130 -29.81 4.31 30.17
C GLU A 130 -29.10 3.25 31.02
N THR A 131 -29.14 3.43 32.33
CA THR A 131 -28.72 2.40 33.29
C THR A 131 -29.95 1.58 33.64
N PRO A 132 -29.99 0.28 33.29
CA PRO A 132 -31.11 -0.57 33.67
C PRO A 132 -31.20 -0.71 35.19
N ASP A 133 -32.39 -1.05 35.70
CA ASP A 133 -32.64 -1.39 37.11
C ASP A 133 -32.28 -2.87 37.43
N PHE A 134 -31.61 -3.54 36.50
CA PHE A 134 -31.12 -4.90 36.60
C PHE A 134 -29.67 -4.99 36.09
N GLU A 135 -28.97 -6.07 36.44
CA GLU A 135 -27.62 -6.34 35.94
C GLU A 135 -27.70 -6.74 34.45
N PRO A 136 -27.19 -5.92 33.51
CA PRO A 136 -27.31 -6.22 32.10
C PRO A 136 -26.46 -7.42 31.72
N LEU A 137 -27.05 -8.37 30.99
CA LEU A 137 -26.29 -9.48 30.41
C LEU A 137 -25.52 -9.04 29.17
N PRO A 138 -24.30 -9.55 28.97
CA PRO A 138 -23.60 -9.32 27.72
C PRO A 138 -24.33 -10.03 26.55
N HIS A 139 -24.13 -9.51 25.33
CA HIS A 139 -24.89 -9.95 24.17
C HIS A 139 -24.74 -11.44 23.85
N TRP A 140 -23.58 -12.06 24.12
CA TRP A 140 -23.35 -13.48 23.86
C TRP A 140 -24.18 -14.37 24.79
N GLU A 141 -24.21 -14.05 26.08
CA GLU A 141 -24.99 -14.81 27.07
C GLU A 141 -26.50 -14.62 26.84
N LEU A 142 -26.93 -13.39 26.56
CA LEU A 142 -28.32 -13.10 26.20
C LEU A 142 -28.74 -13.86 24.93
N GLY A 143 -27.88 -13.86 23.92
CA GLY A 143 -28.13 -14.56 22.65
C GLY A 143 -28.25 -16.07 22.81
N GLU A 144 -27.43 -16.69 23.66
CA GLU A 144 -27.54 -18.11 24.00
C GLU A 144 -28.82 -18.41 24.79
N LYS A 145 -29.15 -17.61 25.81
CA LYS A 145 -30.39 -17.78 26.61
C LYS A 145 -31.65 -17.69 25.76
N LEU A 146 -31.64 -16.85 24.73
CA LEU A 146 -32.74 -16.68 23.78
C LEU A 146 -32.73 -17.70 22.63
N ASP A 147 -31.74 -18.60 22.59
CA ASP A 147 -31.52 -19.56 21.50
C ASP A 147 -31.39 -18.90 20.11
N ILE A 148 -30.81 -17.69 20.05
CA ILE A 148 -30.64 -16.92 18.81
C ILE A 148 -29.17 -16.78 18.37
N ILE A 149 -28.22 -16.99 19.28
CA ILE A 149 -26.78 -17.08 19.00
C ILE A 149 -26.30 -18.46 19.46
N ASP A 150 -25.58 -19.17 18.59
CA ASP A 150 -24.99 -20.47 18.86
C ASP A 150 -23.49 -20.44 18.58
N LEU A 151 -22.71 -20.19 19.63
CA LEU A 151 -21.24 -20.12 19.57
C LEU A 151 -20.63 -21.50 19.35
N ALA A 152 -21.20 -22.54 19.95
CA ALA A 152 -20.69 -23.90 19.85
C ALA A 152 -20.84 -24.45 18.42
N ALA A 153 -21.98 -24.23 17.78
CA ALA A 153 -22.19 -24.59 16.38
C ALA A 153 -21.26 -23.81 15.45
N GLY A 154 -21.08 -22.50 15.68
CA GLY A 154 -20.13 -21.68 14.94
C GLY A 154 -18.71 -22.21 15.03
N SER A 155 -18.24 -22.48 16.26
CA SER A 155 -16.92 -23.05 16.49
C SER A 155 -16.74 -24.44 15.90
N LYS A 156 -17.78 -25.28 15.89
CA LYS A 156 -17.73 -26.62 15.30
C LYS A 156 -17.57 -26.58 13.78
N VAL A 157 -18.22 -25.63 13.12
CA VAL A 157 -18.24 -25.53 11.66
C VAL A 157 -17.02 -24.79 11.12
N ALA A 158 -16.62 -23.69 11.76
CA ALA A 158 -15.62 -22.76 11.22
C ALA A 158 -14.45 -22.45 12.17
N GLY A 159 -14.49 -22.91 13.42
CA GLY A 159 -13.45 -22.66 14.43
C GLY A 159 -13.71 -21.45 15.33
N SER A 160 -12.74 -21.13 16.19
CA SER A 160 -12.87 -20.02 17.16
C SER A 160 -13.16 -18.69 16.47
N GLY A 161 -14.02 -17.86 17.09
CA GLY A 161 -14.44 -16.56 16.55
C GLY A 161 -15.68 -16.58 15.64
N PHE A 162 -16.24 -17.76 15.36
CA PHE A 162 -17.47 -17.90 14.57
C PHE A 162 -18.69 -18.23 15.43
N TYR A 163 -19.86 -17.75 15.00
CA TYR A 163 -21.15 -17.98 15.63
C TYR A 163 -22.22 -18.30 14.58
N VAL A 164 -23.27 -19.01 14.97
CA VAL A 164 -24.45 -19.22 14.13
C VAL A 164 -25.62 -18.44 14.70
N LEU A 165 -26.28 -17.64 13.86
CA LEU A 165 -27.56 -17.04 14.24
C LEU A 165 -28.73 -17.98 13.94
N LYS A 166 -29.70 -18.00 14.85
CA LYS A 166 -30.89 -18.85 14.77
C LYS A 166 -32.16 -18.02 14.84
N GLY A 167 -33.21 -18.54 14.19
CA GLY A 167 -34.59 -18.06 14.30
C GLY A 167 -34.72 -16.52 14.28
N PRO A 168 -35.27 -15.90 15.34
CA PRO A 168 -35.40 -14.45 15.45
C PRO A 168 -34.09 -13.67 15.33
N GLY A 169 -32.95 -14.17 15.83
CA GLY A 169 -31.66 -13.47 15.69
C GLY A 169 -31.21 -13.35 14.25
N ALA A 170 -31.32 -14.44 13.47
CA ALA A 170 -31.02 -14.42 12.05
C ALA A 170 -31.95 -13.47 11.28
N ARG A 171 -33.23 -13.42 11.66
CA ARG A 171 -34.20 -12.46 11.08
C ARG A 171 -33.86 -11.01 11.43
N LEU A 172 -33.44 -10.75 12.68
CA LEU A 172 -33.04 -9.41 13.14
C LEU A 172 -31.80 -8.91 12.39
N GLN A 173 -30.75 -9.73 12.25
CA GLN A 173 -29.56 -9.34 11.46
C GLN A 173 -29.96 -8.98 10.03
N ARG A 174 -30.81 -9.79 9.38
CA ARG A 174 -31.30 -9.48 8.03
C ARG A 174 -32.10 -8.17 7.99
N ALA A 175 -32.97 -7.94 8.97
CA ALA A 175 -33.75 -6.71 9.05
C ALA A 175 -32.85 -5.47 9.20
N LEU A 176 -31.79 -5.54 10.03
CA LEU A 176 -30.81 -4.47 10.17
C LEU A 176 -30.07 -4.20 8.86
N ILE A 177 -29.63 -5.25 8.15
CA ILE A 177 -28.99 -5.12 6.84
C ILE A 177 -29.92 -4.40 5.85
N SER A 178 -31.17 -4.85 5.72
CA SER A 178 -32.14 -4.21 4.82
C SER A 178 -32.42 -2.76 5.21
N PHE A 179 -32.62 -2.49 6.50
CA PHE A 179 -32.85 -1.13 7.01
C PHE A 179 -31.67 -0.19 6.67
N MET A 180 -30.42 -0.63 6.86
CA MET A 180 -29.23 0.16 6.51
C MET A 180 -29.15 0.42 5.00
N LEU A 181 -29.40 -0.61 4.17
CA LEU A 181 -29.39 -0.46 2.71
C LEU A 181 -30.46 0.52 2.23
N ASP A 182 -31.70 0.39 2.71
CA ASP A 182 -32.81 1.26 2.32
C ASP A 182 -32.58 2.70 2.79
N THR A 183 -32.02 2.88 4.00
CA THR A 183 -31.68 4.21 4.53
C THR A 183 -30.63 4.89 3.65
N HIS A 184 -29.52 4.20 3.34
CA HIS A 184 -28.47 4.79 2.53
C HIS A 184 -28.85 4.94 1.06
N ALA A 185 -29.77 4.12 0.54
CA ALA A 185 -30.34 4.35 -0.79
C ALA A 185 -31.10 5.69 -0.86
N GLN A 186 -31.78 6.09 0.21
CA GLN A 186 -32.43 7.41 0.30
C GLN A 186 -31.42 8.56 0.39
N ASP A 187 -30.24 8.31 0.97
CA ASP A 187 -29.12 9.25 0.99
C ASP A 187 -28.37 9.33 -0.37
N GLY A 188 -28.78 8.55 -1.37
CA GLY A 188 -28.25 8.58 -2.73
C GLY A 188 -27.08 7.62 -2.99
N PHE A 189 -26.81 6.67 -2.10
CA PHE A 189 -25.84 5.60 -2.34
C PHE A 189 -26.42 4.54 -3.29
N THR A 190 -25.62 4.10 -4.26
CA THR A 190 -26.01 3.13 -5.31
C THR A 190 -25.22 1.84 -5.22
#